data_AF-A0AAC9J7A3-F1
#
_entry.id   AF-A0AAC9J7A3-F1
#
_cell.length_a   1.000
_cell.length_b   1.000
_cell.length_c   1.000
_cell.angle_alpha   90.00
_cell.angle_beta   90.00
_cell.angle_gamma   90.00
#
_symmetry.space_group_name_H-M   'P 1'
#
loop_
_entity.id
_entity.type
_entity.pdbx_description
1 polymer ?
#
loop_
_entity_poly.entity_id
_entity_poly.type
_entity_poly.pdbx_seq_one_letter_code
_entity_poly.pdbx_strand_id
1 'polypeptide(L)'
;MKKITLLTLLLPCLFLNGYSVSLDSYLSYVEQKFDKSTSTEAKRYEVIKPLNIKYLSEVSSIEDIDESQLVVEDFKTISFSNALALAIASGDVKKTKKFLKVIDDVNDGKLVSSAGREELVIGLPHIAVNPLRQLKIFDKQAKLDSDHAIKMLRIIDLLAQRGANFNMSDCAEYNGRLYLYNNTPLVHAESVSSYYSSDLKPQYELMARAILYGADPKLYDLSGYLIEYYKGGLKNLKPLILEYYAQLSINPIKSKKVKLAESVLVYQDISKIIEAIDKKQSNSSVHKTAPKAVNKVSSQSDNESTPKAVTEVSSSLCCSIL
;
A
#
# COMPACT_ATOMS: atom_id res chain seq x y z
N MET A 1 -8.05 7.65 62.23
CA MET A 1 -8.69 7.47 60.90
C MET A 1 -7.59 7.35 59.85
N LYS A 2 -7.48 6.20 59.18
CA LYS A 2 -6.43 5.89 58.19
C LYS A 2 -6.71 6.62 56.88
N LYS A 3 -5.92 7.65 56.55
CA LYS A 3 -5.80 8.18 55.18
C LYS A 3 -4.67 7.42 54.47
N ILE A 4 -4.87 6.14 54.22
CA ILE A 4 -4.03 5.41 53.27
C ILE A 4 -4.60 5.73 51.89
N THR A 5 -4.09 6.85 51.36
CA THR A 5 -3.71 7.04 49.96
C THR A 5 -4.54 6.28 48.91
N LEU A 6 -5.58 6.94 48.41
CA LEU A 6 -6.15 6.68 47.08
C LEU A 6 -5.06 6.66 45.98
N LEU A 7 -3.94 7.36 46.22
CA LEU A 7 -2.76 7.40 45.36
C LEU A 7 -2.01 6.05 45.24
N THR A 8 -1.99 5.22 46.29
CA THR A 8 -1.37 3.88 46.24
C THR A 8 -2.24 2.84 45.56
N LEU A 9 -3.55 3.08 45.40
CA LEU A 9 -4.45 2.19 44.65
C LEU A 9 -4.46 2.50 43.14
N LEU A 10 -4.06 3.70 42.72
CA LEU A 10 -4.01 4.12 41.31
C LEU A 10 -2.66 3.84 40.63
N LEU A 11 -1.56 3.72 41.39
CA LEU A 11 -0.25 3.40 40.84
C LEU A 11 -0.24 2.04 40.11
N PRO A 12 -0.76 0.93 40.67
CA PRO A 12 -0.76 -0.36 39.97
C PRO A 12 -1.57 -0.31 38.67
N CYS A 13 -2.64 0.49 38.60
CA CYS A 13 -3.45 0.65 37.38
C CYS A 13 -2.71 1.44 36.27
N LEU A 14 -1.72 2.27 36.60
CA LEU A 14 -0.87 2.96 35.63
C LEU A 14 0.28 2.08 35.11
N PHE A 15 0.64 1.01 35.83
CA PHE A 15 1.68 0.06 35.45
C PHE A 15 1.15 -1.29 34.94
N LEU A 16 -0.17 -1.51 34.97
CA LEU A 16 -0.82 -2.72 34.46
C LEU A 16 -1.05 -2.70 32.94
N ASN A 17 -0.85 -1.56 32.28
CA ASN A 17 -0.67 -1.53 30.84
C ASN A 17 0.82 -1.69 30.57
N GLY A 18 1.27 -2.93 30.41
CA GLY A 18 2.65 -3.21 30.01
C GLY A 18 3.00 -2.33 28.81
N TYR A 19 3.92 -1.39 29.03
CA TYR A 19 4.53 -0.61 27.97
C TYR A 19 5.23 -1.64 27.10
N SER A 20 4.62 -2.04 26.00
CA SER A 20 5.29 -2.77 24.94
C SER A 20 5.78 -1.75 23.92
N VAL A 21 6.86 -2.05 23.24
CA VAL A 21 7.33 -1.25 22.12
C VAL A 21 6.20 -1.13 21.10
N SER A 22 5.70 0.09 20.90
CA SER A 22 4.72 0.34 19.84
C SER A 22 5.40 0.14 18.48
N LEU A 23 4.62 -0.35 17.51
CA LEU A 23 5.12 -0.53 16.16
C LEU A 23 5.70 0.78 15.56
N ASP A 24 5.08 1.93 15.83
CA ASP A 24 5.59 3.22 15.35
C ASP A 24 6.91 3.63 16.03
N SER A 25 7.04 3.36 17.33
CA SER A 25 8.29 3.60 18.06
C SER A 25 9.43 2.76 17.48
N TYR A 26 9.17 1.48 17.18
CA TYR A 26 10.17 0.61 16.55
C TYR A 26 10.54 1.07 15.14
N LEU A 27 9.56 1.40 14.31
CA LEU A 27 9.83 1.89 12.95
C LEU A 27 10.62 3.21 12.96
N SER A 28 10.39 4.07 13.95
CA SER A 28 11.17 5.30 14.16
C SER A 28 12.61 5.00 14.59
N TYR A 29 12.82 3.99 15.45
CA TYR A 29 14.15 3.51 15.80
C TYR A 29 14.92 2.97 14.58
N VAL A 30 14.27 2.15 13.75
CA VAL A 30 14.86 1.66 12.49
C VAL A 30 15.17 2.82 11.54
N GLU A 31 14.28 3.81 11.43
CA GLU A 31 14.51 4.99 10.60
C GLU A 31 15.77 5.77 11.04
N GLN A 32 15.99 5.93 12.35
CA GLN A 32 17.20 6.58 12.86
C GLN A 32 18.48 5.78 12.52
N LYS A 33 18.45 4.45 12.65
CA LYS A 33 19.58 3.59 12.24
C LYS A 33 19.84 3.66 10.74
N PHE A 34 18.77 3.64 9.94
CA PHE A 34 18.83 3.81 8.49
C PHE A 34 19.48 5.15 8.11
N ASP A 35 19.14 6.25 8.78
CA ASP A 35 19.70 7.57 8.48
C ASP A 35 21.15 7.73 8.91
N LYS A 36 21.54 7.09 10.03
CA LYS A 36 22.93 7.09 10.52
C LYS A 36 23.86 6.22 9.68
N SER A 37 23.33 5.22 8.99
CA SER A 37 24.12 4.30 8.17
C SER A 37 24.70 5.00 6.94
N THR A 38 25.99 4.78 6.66
CA THR A 38 26.69 5.45 5.56
C THR A 38 26.64 4.67 4.25
N SER A 39 26.48 3.35 4.28
CA SER A 39 26.41 2.51 3.07
C SER A 39 24.98 2.08 2.72
N THR A 40 24.71 1.90 1.43
CA THR A 40 23.43 1.36 0.94
C THR A 40 23.16 -0.04 1.50
N GLU A 41 24.21 -0.87 1.62
CA GLU A 41 24.08 -2.23 2.14
C GLU A 41 23.67 -2.27 3.62
N ALA A 42 24.27 -1.41 4.46
CA ALA A 42 23.87 -1.30 5.86
C ALA A 42 22.42 -0.81 6.00
N LYS A 43 22.02 0.18 5.18
CA LYS A 43 20.63 0.65 5.12
C LYS A 43 19.67 -0.45 4.71
N ARG A 44 20.04 -1.23 3.69
CA ARG A 44 19.27 -2.37 3.21
C ARG A 44 19.12 -3.42 4.30
N TYR A 45 20.21 -3.78 4.97
CA TYR A 45 20.21 -4.72 6.07
C TYR A 45 19.23 -4.31 7.19
N GLU A 46 19.27 -3.05 7.66
CA GLU A 46 18.36 -2.60 8.72
C GLU A 46 16.88 -2.74 8.36
N VAL A 47 16.53 -2.57 7.08
CA VAL A 47 15.12 -2.62 6.64
C VAL A 47 14.63 -4.02 6.29
N ILE A 48 15.51 -4.94 5.88
CA ILE A 48 15.15 -6.30 5.46
C ILE A 48 15.59 -7.39 6.43
N LYS A 49 16.36 -7.08 7.48
CA LYS A 49 16.80 -8.10 8.44
C LYS A 49 15.58 -8.80 9.04
N PRO A 50 15.64 -10.12 9.19
CA PRO A 50 14.53 -10.91 9.68
C PRO A 50 14.35 -10.69 11.18
N LEU A 51 13.18 -10.19 11.57
CA LEU A 51 12.85 -9.79 12.93
C LEU A 51 11.95 -10.84 13.58
N ASN A 52 12.28 -11.25 14.80
CA ASN A 52 11.42 -12.01 15.69
C ASN A 52 10.29 -11.10 16.17
N ILE A 53 9.18 -11.09 15.43
CA ILE A 53 8.08 -10.16 15.72
C ILE A 53 7.34 -10.50 17.01
N LYS A 54 7.41 -11.76 17.48
CA LYS A 54 6.89 -12.13 18.79
C LYS A 54 7.70 -11.46 19.90
N TYR A 55 9.02 -11.63 19.88
CA TYR A 55 9.91 -10.96 20.82
C TYR A 55 9.70 -9.44 20.78
N LEU A 56 9.71 -8.85 19.59
CA LEU A 56 9.52 -7.41 19.43
C LEU A 56 8.18 -6.91 20.02
N SER A 57 7.12 -7.71 19.95
CA SER A 57 5.82 -7.35 20.55
C SER A 57 5.78 -7.46 22.08
N GLU A 58 6.74 -8.15 22.69
CA GLU A 58 6.82 -8.40 24.14
C GLU A 58 7.84 -7.50 24.84
N VAL A 59 8.83 -6.96 24.11
CA VAL A 59 9.84 -6.04 24.66
C VAL A 59 9.20 -4.75 25.15
N SER A 60 9.64 -4.27 26.31
CA SER A 60 9.01 -3.14 26.98
C SER A 60 9.49 -1.76 26.55
N SER A 61 10.73 -1.65 26.08
CA SER A 61 11.32 -0.39 25.61
C SER A 61 12.27 -0.60 24.43
N ILE A 62 12.52 0.45 23.65
CA ILE A 62 13.47 0.38 22.53
C ILE A 62 14.90 0.15 23.05
N GLU A 63 15.20 0.69 24.22
CA GLU A 63 16.48 0.61 24.90
C GLU A 63 16.81 -0.81 25.38
N ASP A 64 15.78 -1.62 25.65
CA ASP A 64 15.91 -3.00 26.13
C ASP A 64 15.96 -4.04 24.99
N ILE A 65 15.98 -3.60 23.73
CA ILE A 65 16.07 -4.50 22.58
C ILE A 65 17.45 -5.18 22.58
N ASP A 66 17.42 -6.50 22.75
CA ASP A 66 18.55 -7.39 22.53
C ASP A 66 18.56 -7.82 21.05
N GLU A 67 19.53 -7.32 20.28
CA GLU A 67 19.67 -7.63 18.86
C GLU A 67 19.85 -9.14 18.60
N SER A 68 20.41 -9.90 19.55
CA SER A 68 20.58 -11.36 19.41
C SER A 68 19.26 -12.13 19.51
N GLN A 69 18.25 -11.55 20.16
CA GLN A 69 16.89 -12.11 20.23
C GLN A 69 15.96 -11.53 19.16
N LEU A 70 16.24 -10.28 18.75
CA LEU A 70 15.48 -9.59 17.71
C LEU A 70 15.75 -10.20 16.33
N VAL A 71 17.00 -10.44 15.97
CA VAL A 71 17.35 -10.96 14.66
C VAL A 71 17.33 -12.48 14.70
N VAL A 72 16.53 -13.08 13.83
CA VAL A 72 16.40 -14.53 13.73
C VAL A 72 17.25 -15.07 12.58
N GLU A 73 17.82 -16.26 12.75
CA GLU A 73 18.58 -16.95 11.68
C GLU A 73 17.84 -18.17 11.13
N ASP A 74 16.96 -18.80 11.94
CA ASP A 74 16.08 -19.90 11.54
C ASP A 74 14.62 -19.58 11.92
N PHE A 75 13.73 -19.53 10.92
CA PHE A 75 12.33 -19.12 11.11
C PHE A 75 11.31 -20.25 11.09
N LYS A 76 11.75 -21.51 11.10
CA LYS A 76 10.83 -22.66 10.97
C LYS A 76 9.65 -22.59 11.93
N THR A 77 9.87 -22.14 13.16
CA THR A 77 8.87 -22.13 14.23
C THR A 77 8.56 -20.74 14.77
N ILE A 78 9.21 -19.70 14.24
CA ILE A 78 9.16 -18.34 14.80
C ILE A 78 8.47 -17.43 13.80
N SER A 79 7.45 -16.70 14.27
CA SER A 79 6.86 -15.61 13.52
C SER A 79 7.94 -14.57 13.21
N PHE A 80 8.09 -14.21 11.94
CA PHE A 80 9.11 -13.26 11.52
C PHE A 80 8.57 -12.24 10.51
N SER A 81 9.22 -11.08 10.46
CA SER A 81 8.92 -10.04 9.48
C SER A 81 10.18 -9.22 9.26
N ASN A 82 10.05 -8.08 8.58
CA ASN A 82 11.12 -7.11 8.45
C ASN A 82 10.55 -5.70 8.60
N ALA A 83 11.41 -4.71 8.82
CA ALA A 83 10.94 -3.35 9.10
C ALA A 83 10.16 -2.73 7.93
N LEU A 84 10.50 -3.09 6.67
CA LEU A 84 9.74 -2.65 5.50
C LEU A 84 8.32 -3.25 5.47
N ALA A 85 8.19 -4.56 5.68
CA ALA A 85 6.91 -5.24 5.79
C ALA A 85 6.04 -4.65 6.91
N LEU A 86 6.65 -4.34 8.05
CA LEU A 86 5.98 -3.71 9.18
C LEU A 86 5.55 -2.26 8.90
N ALA A 87 6.38 -1.47 8.20
CA ALA A 87 6.02 -0.12 7.73
C ALA A 87 4.87 -0.14 6.71
N ILE A 88 4.83 -1.16 5.86
CA ILE A 88 3.72 -1.40 4.94
C ILE A 88 2.46 -1.72 5.73
N ALA A 89 2.52 -2.68 6.67
CA ALA A 89 1.37 -3.09 7.46
C ALA A 89 0.76 -1.92 8.27
N SER A 90 1.61 -1.06 8.85
CA SER A 90 1.19 0.11 9.62
C SER A 90 0.63 1.26 8.77
N GLY A 91 0.66 1.14 7.44
CA GLY A 91 0.21 2.23 6.56
C GLY A 91 1.14 3.44 6.59
N ASP A 92 2.38 3.32 7.07
CA ASP A 92 3.35 4.43 7.07
C ASP A 92 3.92 4.63 5.66
N VAL A 93 3.19 5.40 4.86
CA VAL A 93 3.54 5.72 3.47
C VAL A 93 4.92 6.39 3.38
N LYS A 94 5.31 7.21 4.37
CA LYS A 94 6.58 7.96 4.33
C LYS A 94 7.75 7.02 4.57
N LYS A 95 7.69 6.22 5.65
CA LYS A 95 8.74 5.23 5.97
C LYS A 95 8.81 4.14 4.89
N THR A 96 7.66 3.66 4.41
CA THR A 96 7.60 2.72 3.26
C THR A 96 8.33 3.28 2.04
N LYS A 97 8.01 4.50 1.62
CA LYS A 97 8.68 5.15 0.48
C LYS A 97 10.17 5.32 0.70
N LYS A 98 10.60 5.63 1.94
CA LYS A 98 12.00 5.81 2.30
C LYS A 98 12.77 4.49 2.26
N PHE A 99 12.26 3.44 2.91
CA PHE A 99 12.88 2.13 2.96
C PHE A 99 12.95 1.47 1.58
N LEU A 100 11.91 1.62 0.75
CA LEU A 100 11.93 1.12 -0.63
C LEU A 100 13.07 1.72 -1.48
N LYS A 101 13.70 2.84 -1.12
CA LYS A 101 14.81 3.42 -1.90
C LYS A 101 16.06 2.53 -1.95
N VAL A 102 16.24 1.62 -1.00
CA VAL A 102 17.39 0.70 -0.93
C VAL A 102 17.02 -0.74 -1.29
N ILE A 103 15.84 -0.93 -1.86
CA ILE A 103 15.32 -2.22 -2.32
C ILE A 103 15.31 -2.23 -3.84
N ASP A 104 16.09 -3.14 -4.42
CA ASP A 104 16.21 -3.29 -5.87
C ASP A 104 15.01 -4.04 -6.46
N ASP A 105 14.63 -5.17 -5.85
CA ASP A 105 13.46 -5.96 -6.24
C ASP A 105 12.50 -6.10 -5.06
N VAL A 106 11.27 -5.62 -5.24
CA VAL A 106 10.19 -5.71 -4.23
C VAL A 106 9.56 -7.10 -4.15
N ASN A 107 9.96 -8.02 -5.03
CA ASN A 107 9.53 -9.41 -5.05
C ASN A 107 10.58 -10.37 -4.48
N ASP A 108 11.72 -9.85 -3.99
CA ASP A 108 12.81 -10.65 -3.43
C ASP A 108 12.31 -11.53 -2.27
N GLY A 109 12.64 -12.82 -2.30
CA GLY A 109 12.30 -13.80 -1.26
C GLY A 109 12.84 -13.44 0.13
N LYS A 110 13.83 -12.55 0.22
CA LYS A 110 14.32 -11.99 1.50
C LYS A 110 13.35 -11.01 2.16
N LEU A 111 12.34 -10.53 1.44
CA LEU A 111 11.36 -9.56 1.94
C LEU A 111 10.12 -10.20 2.56
N VAL A 112 10.08 -11.54 2.61
CA VAL A 112 8.92 -12.27 3.15
C VAL A 112 8.75 -12.08 4.64
N SER A 113 7.52 -12.29 5.08
CA SER A 113 7.12 -12.36 6.48
C SER A 113 6.29 -13.61 6.73
N SER A 114 6.28 -14.11 7.96
CA SER A 114 5.41 -15.18 8.43
C SER A 114 4.84 -14.88 9.81
N ALA A 115 3.59 -15.25 10.02
CA ALA A 115 2.97 -15.20 11.35
C ALA A 115 3.30 -16.44 12.21
N GLY A 116 4.20 -17.33 11.79
CA GLY A 116 4.64 -18.48 12.58
C GLY A 116 3.78 -19.75 12.43
N ARG A 117 3.09 -19.91 11.29
CA ARG A 117 2.57 -21.21 10.85
C ARG A 117 3.51 -21.73 9.77
N GLU A 118 3.98 -22.97 9.92
CA GLU A 118 5.18 -23.57 9.30
C GLU A 118 5.29 -23.50 7.76
N GLU A 119 4.26 -23.03 7.05
CA GLU A 119 4.20 -23.08 5.58
C GLU A 119 3.57 -21.83 4.92
N LEU A 120 3.32 -20.76 5.69
CA LEU A 120 2.60 -19.58 5.18
C LEU A 120 3.46 -18.33 5.22
N VAL A 121 4.42 -18.23 4.29
CA VAL A 121 5.11 -16.97 4.02
C VAL A 121 4.26 -16.07 3.13
N ILE A 122 4.37 -14.76 3.35
CA ILE A 122 3.70 -13.73 2.58
C ILE A 122 4.71 -12.67 2.15
N GLY A 123 4.56 -12.14 0.93
CA GLY A 123 5.40 -11.08 0.40
C GLY A 123 4.82 -9.70 0.68
N LEU A 124 5.55 -8.65 0.30
CA LEU A 124 5.08 -7.27 0.41
C LEU A 124 3.72 -7.03 -0.26
N PRO A 125 3.40 -7.61 -1.45
CA PRO A 125 2.10 -7.46 -2.07
C PRO A 125 0.96 -8.03 -1.22
N HIS A 126 1.14 -9.18 -0.58
CA HIS A 126 0.15 -9.79 0.31
C HIS A 126 -0.16 -8.88 1.50
N ILE A 127 0.88 -8.33 2.14
CA ILE A 127 0.74 -7.44 3.29
C ILE A 127 0.06 -6.13 2.87
N ALA A 128 0.39 -5.61 1.69
CA ALA A 128 -0.21 -4.38 1.18
C ALA A 128 -1.70 -4.52 0.88
N VAL A 129 -2.12 -5.70 0.40
CA VAL A 129 -3.54 -5.99 0.13
C VAL A 129 -4.30 -6.38 1.40
N ASN A 130 -3.64 -6.98 2.40
CA ASN A 130 -4.22 -7.19 3.73
C ASN A 130 -3.16 -7.13 4.85
N PRO A 131 -3.16 -6.09 5.70
CA PRO A 131 -2.15 -5.92 6.75
C PRO A 131 -2.51 -6.62 8.07
N LEU A 132 -3.72 -7.17 8.21
CA LEU A 132 -4.31 -7.51 9.53
C LEU A 132 -3.51 -8.54 10.30
N ARG A 133 -2.97 -9.57 9.64
CA ARG A 133 -2.17 -10.59 10.35
C ARG A 133 -0.93 -9.99 11.01
N GLN A 134 -0.28 -9.03 10.35
CA GLN A 134 0.92 -8.37 10.90
C GLN A 134 0.53 -7.42 12.04
N LEU A 135 -0.53 -6.62 11.85
CA LEU A 135 -0.99 -5.69 12.89
C LEU A 135 -1.47 -6.40 14.15
N LYS A 136 -2.17 -7.53 14.01
CA LYS A 136 -2.72 -8.28 15.14
C LYS A 136 -1.69 -8.96 16.04
N ILE A 137 -0.43 -8.99 15.61
CA ILE A 137 0.69 -9.43 16.46
C ILE A 137 0.96 -8.39 17.54
N PHE A 138 0.89 -7.11 17.19
CA PHE A 138 1.13 -5.99 18.10
C PHE A 138 -0.15 -5.52 18.81
N ASP A 139 -1.29 -5.56 18.13
CA ASP A 139 -2.58 -5.16 18.68
C ASP A 139 -3.69 -6.10 18.23
N LYS A 140 -4.17 -6.94 19.14
CA LYS A 140 -5.27 -7.88 18.88
C LYS A 140 -6.55 -7.19 18.39
N GLN A 141 -6.76 -5.93 18.76
CA GLN A 141 -7.91 -5.13 18.35
C GLN A 141 -7.72 -4.40 17.02
N ALA A 142 -6.55 -4.49 16.39
CA ALA A 142 -6.29 -3.85 15.10
C ALA A 142 -7.34 -4.25 14.05
N LYS A 143 -7.82 -3.26 13.30
CA LYS A 143 -8.85 -3.37 12.26
C LYS A 143 -8.39 -2.65 11.01
N LEU A 144 -8.98 -3.04 9.87
CA LEU A 144 -8.80 -2.34 8.60
C LEU A 144 -9.98 -1.38 8.45
N ASP A 145 -9.82 -0.16 8.95
CA ASP A 145 -10.78 0.92 8.73
C ASP A 145 -10.49 1.69 7.42
N SER A 146 -11.40 2.61 7.07
CA SER A 146 -11.30 3.41 5.85
C SER A 146 -10.04 4.28 5.80
N ASP A 147 -9.62 4.85 6.93
CA ASP A 147 -8.44 5.73 6.99
C ASP A 147 -7.16 4.93 6.75
N HIS A 148 -7.10 3.72 7.31
CA HIS A 148 -6.01 2.78 7.06
C HIS A 148 -6.02 2.31 5.62
N ALA A 149 -7.18 1.97 5.05
CA ALA A 149 -7.31 1.56 3.66
C ALA A 149 -6.81 2.66 2.69
N ILE A 150 -7.11 3.94 2.93
CA ILE A 150 -6.59 5.05 2.12
C ILE A 150 -5.05 5.07 2.11
N LYS A 151 -4.40 4.81 3.26
CA LYS A 151 -2.93 4.72 3.34
C LYS A 151 -2.42 3.50 2.58
N MET A 152 -3.07 2.34 2.75
CA MET A 152 -2.70 1.11 2.05
C MET A 152 -2.84 1.22 0.53
N LEU A 153 -3.88 1.89 0.01
CA LEU A 153 -4.03 2.18 -1.42
C LEU A 153 -2.82 2.93 -2.00
N ARG A 154 -2.26 3.89 -1.25
CA ARG A 154 -1.05 4.60 -1.65
C ARG A 154 0.17 3.69 -1.65
N ILE A 155 0.23 2.74 -0.73
CA ILE A 155 1.33 1.76 -0.65
C ILE A 155 1.23 0.75 -1.80
N ILE A 156 0.03 0.27 -2.15
CA ILE A 156 -0.20 -0.56 -3.34
C ILE A 156 0.27 0.17 -4.60
N ASP A 157 -0.07 1.46 -4.76
CA ASP A 157 0.45 2.28 -5.87
C ASP A 157 1.99 2.36 -5.89
N LEU A 158 2.63 2.53 -4.72
CA LEU A 158 4.10 2.58 -4.61
C LEU A 158 4.75 1.24 -5.01
N LEU A 159 4.19 0.12 -4.55
CA LEU A 159 4.68 -1.22 -4.88
C LEU A 159 4.48 -1.52 -6.37
N ALA A 160 3.33 -1.17 -6.95
CA ALA A 160 3.07 -1.33 -8.38
C ALA A 160 4.06 -0.55 -9.24
N GLN A 161 4.42 0.68 -8.84
CA GLN A 161 5.44 1.48 -9.52
C GLN A 161 6.81 0.79 -9.54
N ARG A 162 7.11 -0.02 -8.51
CA ARG A 162 8.33 -0.82 -8.37
C ARG A 162 8.22 -2.22 -8.98
N GLY A 163 7.15 -2.55 -9.69
CA GLY A 163 7.00 -3.85 -10.36
C GLY A 163 6.61 -5.00 -9.42
N ALA A 164 5.87 -4.70 -8.35
CA ALA A 164 5.32 -5.72 -7.48
C ALA A 164 4.44 -6.73 -8.23
N ASN A 165 4.66 -8.01 -7.98
CA ASN A 165 3.89 -9.11 -8.51
C ASN A 165 2.68 -9.41 -7.61
N PHE A 166 1.51 -8.85 -7.97
CA PHE A 166 0.27 -9.14 -7.26
C PHE A 166 -0.34 -10.52 -7.56
N ASN A 167 0.35 -11.35 -8.34
CA ASN A 167 0.06 -12.77 -8.57
C ASN A 167 1.12 -13.68 -7.94
N MET A 168 1.93 -13.17 -7.02
CA MET A 168 2.96 -13.95 -6.35
C MET A 168 2.32 -15.17 -5.64
N SER A 169 2.57 -16.35 -6.20
CA SER A 169 2.22 -17.67 -5.70
C SER A 169 3.28 -18.63 -6.23
N ASP A 170 4.03 -19.27 -5.36
CA ASP A 170 4.97 -20.37 -5.62
C ASP A 170 5.76 -20.57 -4.33
N CYS A 171 7.05 -20.22 -4.33
CA CYS A 171 7.94 -20.37 -3.20
C CYS A 171 8.93 -19.22 -3.06
N ALA A 172 9.39 -18.98 -1.84
CA ALA A 172 10.50 -18.11 -1.50
C ALA A 172 11.67 -18.98 -1.04
N GLU A 173 12.85 -18.78 -1.62
CA GLU A 173 14.07 -19.38 -1.10
C GLU A 173 14.70 -18.45 -0.05
N TYR A 174 14.91 -18.97 1.16
CA TYR A 174 15.63 -18.27 2.22
C TYR A 174 16.71 -19.18 2.81
N ASN A 175 17.96 -18.73 2.79
CA ASN A 175 19.13 -19.48 3.26
C ASN A 175 19.19 -20.94 2.72
N GLY A 176 18.92 -21.13 1.42
CA GLY A 176 18.95 -22.45 0.78
C GLY A 176 17.73 -23.33 1.05
N ARG A 177 16.66 -22.78 1.65
CA ARG A 177 15.41 -23.50 1.96
C ARG A 177 14.23 -22.89 1.23
N LEU A 178 13.35 -23.73 0.69
CA LEU A 178 12.20 -23.34 -0.11
C LEU A 178 10.93 -23.29 0.76
N TYR A 179 10.29 -22.13 0.83
CA TYR A 179 9.07 -21.87 1.61
C TYR A 179 7.92 -21.55 0.67
N LEU A 180 6.73 -22.11 0.89
CA LEU A 180 5.61 -21.93 -0.03
C LEU A 180 4.82 -20.65 0.25
N TYR A 181 4.58 -19.85 -0.80
CA TYR A 181 3.48 -18.89 -0.81
C TYR A 181 2.21 -19.66 -1.13
N ASN A 182 1.51 -20.16 -0.11
CA ASN A 182 0.31 -20.95 -0.38
C ASN A 182 -0.77 -20.15 -1.12
N ASN A 183 -0.87 -18.84 -0.89
CA ASN A 183 -1.94 -18.00 -1.43
C ASN A 183 -1.38 -16.87 -2.29
N THR A 184 -2.06 -16.52 -3.39
CA THR A 184 -1.88 -15.21 -4.04
C THR A 184 -2.27 -14.07 -3.08
N PRO A 185 -1.84 -12.82 -3.31
CA PRO A 185 -2.27 -11.67 -2.51
C PRO A 185 -3.80 -11.53 -2.40
N LEU A 186 -4.57 -11.83 -3.45
CA LEU A 186 -6.03 -11.77 -3.40
C LEU A 186 -6.63 -12.88 -2.55
N VAL A 187 -6.17 -14.12 -2.69
CA VAL A 187 -6.65 -15.24 -1.87
C VAL A 187 -6.27 -15.06 -0.40
N HIS A 188 -5.08 -14.51 -0.13
CA HIS A 188 -4.67 -14.14 1.22
C HIS A 188 -5.63 -13.12 1.83
N ALA A 189 -5.94 -12.06 1.09
CA ALA A 189 -6.79 -10.98 1.58
C ALA A 189 -8.21 -11.42 1.92
N GLU A 190 -8.79 -12.30 1.10
CA GLU A 190 -10.10 -12.92 1.35
C GLU A 190 -10.06 -13.80 2.59
N SER A 191 -9.11 -14.76 2.62
CA SER A 191 -8.95 -15.69 3.73
C SER A 191 -8.84 -14.94 5.06
N VAL A 192 -7.93 -13.97 5.15
CA VAL A 192 -7.68 -13.20 6.38
C VAL A 192 -8.88 -12.35 6.76
N SER A 193 -9.54 -11.70 5.81
CA SER A 193 -10.68 -10.83 6.11
C SER A 193 -11.88 -11.60 6.62
N SER A 194 -12.15 -12.80 6.10
CA SER A 194 -13.24 -13.65 6.60
C SER A 194 -13.11 -13.98 8.10
N TYR A 195 -11.88 -14.06 8.62
CA TYR A 195 -11.61 -14.33 10.04
C TYR A 195 -11.66 -13.08 10.92
N TYR A 196 -11.31 -11.91 10.39
CA TYR A 196 -11.01 -10.74 11.21
C TYR A 196 -11.90 -9.53 10.98
N SER A 197 -12.74 -9.52 9.94
CA SER A 197 -13.58 -8.37 9.62
C SER A 197 -15.01 -8.77 9.28
N SER A 198 -15.97 -8.11 9.92
CA SER A 198 -17.38 -8.16 9.55
C SER A 198 -17.72 -7.15 8.44
N ASP A 199 -16.98 -6.04 8.34
CA ASP A 199 -17.08 -5.09 7.23
C ASP A 199 -15.96 -5.36 6.23
N LEU A 200 -16.35 -5.76 5.03
CA LEU A 200 -15.44 -6.13 3.95
C LEU A 200 -15.18 -4.98 2.97
N LYS A 201 -15.88 -3.84 3.11
CA LYS A 201 -15.74 -2.73 2.17
C LYS A 201 -14.29 -2.23 2.05
N PRO A 202 -13.57 -1.91 3.13
CA PRO A 202 -12.17 -1.47 3.03
C PRO A 202 -11.27 -2.52 2.38
N GLN A 203 -11.56 -3.81 2.60
CA GLN A 203 -10.81 -4.89 1.96
C GLN A 203 -11.06 -4.94 0.44
N TYR A 204 -12.30 -4.76 -0.01
CA TYR A 204 -12.62 -4.72 -1.44
C TYR A 204 -11.93 -3.57 -2.15
N GLU A 205 -11.78 -2.42 -1.50
CA GLU A 205 -11.03 -1.29 -2.04
C GLU A 205 -9.57 -1.67 -2.33
N LEU A 206 -8.89 -2.33 -1.38
CA LEU A 206 -7.52 -2.79 -1.57
C LEU A 206 -7.40 -3.86 -2.66
N MET A 207 -8.32 -4.83 -2.69
CA MET A 207 -8.34 -5.88 -3.72
C MET A 207 -8.58 -5.31 -5.11
N ALA A 208 -9.55 -4.41 -5.27
CA ALA A 208 -9.84 -3.75 -6.54
C ALA A 208 -8.63 -2.95 -7.06
N ARG A 209 -7.91 -2.28 -6.16
CA ARG A 209 -6.67 -1.58 -6.54
C ARG A 209 -5.57 -2.54 -6.98
N ALA A 210 -5.39 -3.67 -6.32
CA ALA A 210 -4.43 -4.69 -6.72
C ALA A 210 -4.78 -5.31 -8.09
N ILE A 211 -6.07 -5.54 -8.37
CA ILE A 211 -6.56 -6.04 -9.66
C ILE A 211 -6.16 -5.09 -10.80
N LEU A 212 -6.25 -3.78 -10.59
CA LEU A 212 -5.80 -2.79 -11.57
C LEU A 212 -4.30 -2.90 -11.89
N TYR A 213 -3.49 -3.46 -10.98
CA TYR A 213 -2.07 -3.68 -11.17
C TYR A 213 -1.71 -5.14 -11.50
N GLY A 214 -2.67 -5.92 -12.00
CA GLY A 214 -2.42 -7.25 -12.55
C GLY A 214 -2.78 -8.41 -11.64
N ALA A 215 -3.29 -8.16 -10.44
CA ALA A 215 -3.82 -9.23 -9.61
C ALA A 215 -4.97 -9.94 -10.34
N ASP A 216 -4.83 -11.25 -10.55
CA ASP A 216 -5.77 -12.05 -11.31
C ASP A 216 -6.71 -12.79 -10.33
N PRO A 217 -8.02 -12.45 -10.30
CA PRO A 217 -8.97 -13.08 -9.40
C PRO A 217 -9.28 -14.54 -9.75
N LYS A 218 -8.84 -15.05 -10.91
CA LYS A 218 -8.99 -16.46 -11.31
C LYS A 218 -7.89 -17.36 -10.71
N LEU A 219 -6.76 -16.79 -10.29
CA LEU A 219 -5.67 -17.58 -9.70
C LEU A 219 -6.04 -18.04 -8.29
N TYR A 220 -5.90 -19.34 -8.06
CA TYR A 220 -6.21 -20.04 -6.82
C TYR A 220 -4.98 -20.14 -5.90
N ASP A 221 -5.19 -20.49 -4.64
CA ASP A 221 -4.12 -20.96 -3.76
C ASP A 221 -3.64 -22.36 -4.18
N LEU A 222 -2.49 -22.81 -3.66
CA LEU A 222 -2.00 -24.17 -3.89
C LEU A 222 -3.00 -25.27 -3.44
N SER A 223 -3.98 -24.90 -2.62
CA SER A 223 -5.06 -25.77 -2.13
C SER A 223 -6.27 -25.87 -3.08
N GLY A 224 -6.33 -25.07 -4.15
CA GLY A 224 -7.41 -25.10 -5.15
C GLY A 224 -8.71 -24.40 -4.74
N TYR A 225 -8.72 -23.60 -3.66
CA TYR A 225 -9.90 -22.82 -3.28
C TYR A 225 -10.05 -21.58 -4.17
N LEU A 226 -11.11 -21.57 -4.98
CA LEU A 226 -11.54 -20.41 -5.76
C LEU A 226 -12.10 -19.31 -4.86
N ILE A 227 -11.64 -18.08 -5.12
CA ILE A 227 -12.10 -16.84 -4.47
C ILE A 227 -13.62 -16.71 -4.62
N GLU A 228 -14.37 -16.57 -3.51
CA GLU A 228 -15.83 -16.45 -3.52
C GLU A 228 -16.29 -15.24 -4.32
N TYR A 229 -15.51 -14.15 -4.27
CA TYR A 229 -15.80 -12.96 -5.06
C TYR A 229 -15.67 -13.19 -6.57
N TYR A 230 -14.78 -14.08 -7.03
CA TYR A 230 -14.70 -14.46 -8.43
C TYR A 230 -15.87 -15.36 -8.84
N LYS A 231 -16.26 -16.33 -7.99
CA LYS A 231 -17.47 -17.15 -8.20
C LYS A 231 -18.73 -16.28 -8.31
N GLY A 232 -18.80 -15.20 -7.53
CA GLY A 232 -19.86 -14.20 -7.60
C GLY A 232 -19.78 -13.22 -8.77
N GLY A 233 -18.93 -13.49 -9.78
CA GLY A 233 -18.80 -12.64 -10.96
C GLY A 233 -18.22 -11.26 -10.64
N LEU A 234 -17.35 -11.14 -9.63
CA LEU A 234 -16.76 -9.89 -9.15
C LEU A 234 -17.77 -8.83 -8.69
N LYS A 235 -19.01 -9.22 -8.32
CA LYS A 235 -20.14 -8.30 -8.05
C LYS A 235 -19.78 -7.06 -7.21
N ASN A 236 -19.05 -7.23 -6.11
CA ASN A 236 -18.68 -6.13 -5.21
C ASN A 236 -17.40 -5.38 -5.64
N LEU A 237 -16.59 -5.98 -6.51
CA LEU A 237 -15.31 -5.42 -6.98
C LEU A 237 -15.47 -4.63 -8.27
N LYS A 238 -16.41 -5.00 -9.16
CA LYS A 238 -16.61 -4.32 -10.45
C LYS A 238 -16.79 -2.81 -10.34
N PRO A 239 -17.67 -2.27 -9.47
CA PRO A 239 -17.85 -0.83 -9.37
C PRO A 239 -16.55 -0.12 -8.95
N LEU A 240 -15.81 -0.71 -8.01
CA LEU A 240 -14.54 -0.18 -7.51
C LEU A 240 -13.43 -0.24 -8.56
N ILE A 241 -13.35 -1.33 -9.33
CA ILE A 241 -12.40 -1.48 -10.44
C ILE A 241 -12.61 -0.34 -11.45
N LEU A 242 -13.86 -0.08 -11.83
CA LEU A 242 -14.20 0.99 -12.78
C LEU A 242 -13.91 2.39 -12.22
N GLU A 243 -14.28 2.64 -10.96
CA GLU A 243 -14.01 3.90 -10.27
C GLU A 243 -12.51 4.19 -10.23
N TYR A 244 -11.71 3.22 -9.76
CA TYR A 244 -10.28 3.39 -9.64
C TYR A 244 -9.56 3.39 -10.99
N TYR A 245 -10.06 2.67 -12.00
CA TYR A 245 -9.55 2.80 -13.36
C TYR A 245 -9.66 4.26 -13.82
N ALA A 246 -10.86 4.86 -13.71
CA ALA A 246 -11.06 6.25 -14.08
C ALA A 246 -10.14 7.22 -13.33
N GLN A 247 -9.94 7.01 -12.02
CA GLN A 247 -9.01 7.82 -11.21
C GLN A 247 -7.55 7.69 -11.67
N LEU A 248 -7.07 6.47 -11.91
CA LEU A 248 -5.68 6.21 -12.31
C LEU A 248 -5.40 6.69 -13.74
N SER A 249 -6.38 6.58 -14.64
CA SER A 249 -6.25 6.99 -16.03
C SER A 249 -6.04 8.50 -16.20
N ILE A 250 -6.39 9.33 -15.22
CA ILE A 250 -6.11 10.78 -15.25
C ILE A 250 -4.62 11.07 -15.03
N ASN A 251 -3.87 10.16 -14.40
CA ASN A 251 -2.44 10.32 -14.13
C ASN A 251 -1.61 9.44 -15.08
N PRO A 252 -0.87 10.01 -16.06
CA PRO A 252 -0.13 9.22 -17.05
C PRO A 252 0.90 8.25 -16.46
N ILE A 253 1.51 8.59 -15.32
CA ILE A 253 2.51 7.74 -14.66
C ILE A 253 1.82 6.50 -14.08
N LYS A 254 0.67 6.68 -13.43
CA LYS A 254 -0.08 5.56 -12.82
C LYS A 254 -0.82 4.73 -13.87
N SER A 255 -1.42 5.38 -14.86
CA SER A 255 -2.11 4.74 -15.98
C SER A 255 -1.21 3.72 -16.71
N LYS A 256 0.05 4.07 -16.97
CA LYS A 256 1.04 3.15 -17.58
C LYS A 256 1.33 1.88 -16.78
N LYS A 257 0.96 1.86 -15.49
CA LYS A 257 1.14 0.69 -14.61
C LYS A 257 -0.13 -0.14 -14.50
N VAL A 258 -1.27 0.38 -14.95
CA VAL A 258 -2.52 -0.40 -14.97
C VAL A 258 -2.36 -1.55 -15.97
N LYS A 259 -2.64 -2.76 -15.51
CA LYS A 259 -2.56 -3.99 -16.29
C LYS A 259 -3.63 -4.94 -15.80
N LEU A 260 -4.82 -4.91 -16.40
CA LEU A 260 -5.88 -5.84 -16.02
C LEU A 260 -5.62 -7.23 -16.61
N ALA A 261 -5.90 -8.26 -15.82
CA ALA A 261 -5.85 -9.65 -16.29
C ALA A 261 -7.00 -9.94 -17.28
N GLU A 262 -6.78 -10.88 -18.20
CA GLU A 262 -7.81 -11.28 -19.18
C GLU A 262 -9.09 -11.78 -18.49
N SER A 263 -8.93 -12.47 -17.35
CA SER A 263 -10.03 -12.96 -16.51
C SER A 263 -10.94 -11.85 -15.96
N VAL A 264 -10.50 -10.60 -15.98
CA VAL A 264 -11.28 -9.41 -15.61
C VAL A 264 -11.93 -8.80 -16.86
N LEU A 265 -11.25 -8.83 -18.00
CA LEU A 265 -11.72 -8.24 -19.25
C LEU A 265 -12.82 -9.07 -19.95
N VAL A 266 -13.00 -10.35 -19.59
CA VAL A 266 -14.13 -11.17 -20.06
C VAL A 266 -15.49 -10.62 -19.63
N TYR A 267 -15.53 -9.79 -18.58
CA TYR A 267 -16.75 -9.12 -18.14
C TYR A 267 -17.04 -7.91 -19.04
N GLN A 268 -18.03 -8.06 -19.94
CA GLN A 268 -18.35 -7.05 -20.97
C GLN A 268 -18.67 -5.66 -20.40
N ASP A 269 -19.26 -5.60 -19.21
CA ASP A 269 -19.53 -4.35 -18.51
C ASP A 269 -18.25 -3.62 -18.11
N ILE A 270 -17.21 -4.36 -17.70
CA ILE A 270 -15.90 -3.76 -17.41
C ILE A 270 -15.21 -3.28 -18.69
N SER A 271 -15.09 -4.16 -19.69
CA SER A 271 -14.33 -3.85 -20.92
C SER A 271 -14.92 -2.69 -21.70
N LYS A 272 -16.26 -2.65 -21.89
CA LYS A 272 -16.93 -1.55 -22.61
C LYS A 272 -16.75 -0.20 -21.93
N ILE A 273 -16.79 -0.15 -20.59
CA ILE A 273 -16.65 1.10 -19.84
C ILE A 273 -15.20 1.59 -19.91
N ILE A 274 -14.22 0.69 -19.79
CA ILE A 274 -12.80 1.03 -19.95
C ILE A 274 -12.53 1.60 -21.34
N GLU A 275 -13.02 0.95 -22.41
CA GLU A 275 -12.89 1.48 -23.77
C GLU A 275 -13.49 2.88 -23.92
N ALA A 276 -14.64 3.14 -23.29
CA ALA A 276 -15.27 4.45 -23.31
C ALA A 276 -14.43 5.52 -22.58
N ILE A 277 -13.82 5.16 -21.43
CA ILE A 277 -12.91 6.04 -20.68
C ILE A 277 -11.69 6.38 -21.53
N ASP A 278 -11.04 5.37 -22.13
CA ASP A 278 -9.83 5.55 -22.93
C ASP A 278 -10.08 6.40 -24.19
N LYS A 279 -11.22 6.19 -24.87
CA LYS A 279 -11.66 7.01 -26.01
C LYS A 279 -11.86 8.47 -25.61
N LYS A 280 -12.52 8.73 -24.48
CA LYS A 280 -12.76 10.09 -23.98
C LYS A 280 -11.44 10.82 -23.68
N GLN A 281 -10.47 10.13 -23.11
CA GLN A 281 -9.17 10.71 -22.79
C GLN A 281 -8.34 11.01 -24.04
N SER A 282 -8.33 10.08 -24.99
CA SER A 282 -7.66 10.28 -26.29
C SER A 282 -8.19 11.52 -26.99
N ASN A 283 -9.52 11.68 -27.07
CA ASN A 283 -10.16 12.84 -27.69
C ASN A 283 -9.92 14.16 -26.94
N SER A 284 -9.81 14.11 -25.60
CA SER A 284 -9.49 15.29 -24.79
C SER A 284 -8.05 15.78 -25.00
N SER A 285 -7.11 14.87 -25.30
CA SER A 285 -5.71 15.22 -25.58
C SER A 285 -5.53 15.91 -26.93
N VAL A 286 -6.35 15.54 -27.92
CA VAL A 286 -6.30 16.08 -29.30
C VAL A 286 -6.79 17.54 -29.36
N HIS A 287 -7.65 17.98 -28.43
CA HIS A 287 -8.13 19.36 -28.37
C HIS A 287 -7.23 20.33 -27.58
N LYS A 288 -6.10 19.88 -27.03
CA LYS A 288 -5.07 20.75 -26.42
C LYS A 288 -3.96 21.14 -27.41
N THR A 289 -4.29 21.31 -28.69
CA THR A 289 -3.38 21.95 -29.66
C THR A 289 -3.43 23.48 -29.51
N ALA A 290 -2.24 24.07 -29.52
CA ALA A 290 -1.86 25.48 -29.31
C ALA A 290 -2.89 26.55 -29.74
N PRO A 291 -2.89 27.73 -29.08
CA PRO A 291 -3.66 28.87 -29.57
C PRO A 291 -3.26 29.12 -31.03
N LYS A 292 -4.25 29.11 -31.92
CA LYS A 292 -4.06 29.53 -33.32
C LYS A 292 -3.41 30.91 -33.27
N ALA A 293 -2.13 30.98 -33.66
CA ALA A 293 -1.52 32.24 -34.04
C ALA A 293 -2.34 32.76 -35.22
N VAL A 294 -3.26 33.69 -34.94
CA VAL A 294 -3.90 34.47 -35.97
C VAL A 294 -2.80 35.33 -36.56
N ASN A 295 -2.23 34.89 -37.67
CA ASN A 295 -1.40 35.73 -38.52
C ASN A 295 -2.26 36.91 -38.96
N LYS A 296 -2.10 38.03 -38.27
CA LYS A 296 -2.69 39.31 -38.67
C LYS A 296 -1.84 39.83 -39.82
N VAL A 297 -2.28 39.53 -41.04
CA VAL A 297 -1.74 40.14 -42.25
C VAL A 297 -2.06 41.63 -42.21
N SER A 298 -1.00 42.41 -42.35
CA SER A 298 -0.97 43.86 -42.47
C SER A 298 -1.73 44.34 -43.72
N SER A 299 -2.54 45.38 -43.54
CA SER A 299 -2.73 46.41 -44.56
C SER A 299 -2.87 47.77 -43.89
N GLN A 300 -1.87 48.62 -44.08
CA GLN A 300 -1.88 50.06 -43.83
C GLN A 300 -3.04 50.75 -44.56
N SER A 301 -3.70 51.70 -43.90
CA SER A 301 -3.55 53.14 -44.22
C SER A 301 -4.38 54.01 -43.27
N ASP A 302 -3.66 54.84 -42.50
CA ASP A 302 -3.86 56.26 -42.21
C ASP A 302 -5.27 56.79 -41.86
N ASN A 303 -5.47 57.21 -40.60
CA ASN A 303 -5.53 58.64 -40.25
C ASN A 303 -5.65 58.94 -38.74
N GLU A 304 -4.79 59.87 -38.32
CA GLU A 304 -4.85 60.89 -37.25
C GLU A 304 -5.68 60.75 -35.95
N SER A 305 -4.93 60.90 -34.85
CA SER A 305 -5.16 61.81 -33.71
C SER A 305 -6.27 61.51 -32.68
N THR A 306 -5.89 60.96 -31.52
CA THR A 306 -5.80 61.62 -30.18
C THR A 306 -5.74 60.58 -29.05
N PRO A 307 -5.03 60.84 -27.93
CA PRO A 307 -4.85 59.86 -26.85
C PRO A 307 -5.86 60.07 -25.72
N LYS A 308 -6.47 58.99 -25.20
CA LYS A 308 -6.93 58.88 -23.80
C LYS A 308 -7.41 57.49 -23.41
N ALA A 309 -7.34 57.27 -22.10
CA ALA A 309 -7.86 56.16 -21.29
C ALA A 309 -7.03 54.87 -21.24
N VAL A 310 -6.10 54.86 -20.29
CA VAL A 310 -5.73 53.67 -19.53
C VAL A 310 -7.01 53.10 -18.91
N THR A 311 -7.28 51.82 -19.14
CA THR A 311 -8.19 51.05 -18.30
C THR A 311 -7.52 49.71 -18.03
N GLU A 312 -7.14 49.52 -16.77
CA GLU A 312 -6.83 48.22 -16.21
C GLU A 312 -8.02 47.28 -16.40
N VAL A 313 -7.76 46.07 -16.88
CA VAL A 313 -8.66 44.95 -16.63
C VAL A 313 -7.81 43.81 -16.08
N SER A 314 -7.82 43.73 -14.76
CA SER A 314 -7.58 42.50 -14.02
C SER A 314 -8.66 41.49 -14.42
N SER A 315 -8.26 40.24 -14.67
CA SER A 315 -9.19 39.12 -14.63
C SER A 315 -8.58 38.01 -13.79
N SER A 316 -8.97 38.01 -12.52
CA SER A 316 -8.95 36.84 -11.66
C SER A 316 -9.85 35.78 -12.28
N LEU A 317 -9.38 34.54 -12.38
CA LEU A 317 -10.26 33.41 -12.61
C LEU A 317 -10.13 32.41 -11.46
N CYS A 318 -10.87 32.70 -10.39
CA CYS A 318 -11.38 31.68 -9.49
C CYS A 318 -12.58 31.01 -10.17
N CYS A 319 -12.55 29.69 -10.32
CA CYS A 319 -13.75 28.88 -10.43
C CYS A 319 -13.72 27.80 -9.35
N SER A 320 -14.53 28.05 -8.33
CA SER A 320 -15.01 27.09 -7.35
C SER A 320 -15.79 25.97 -8.03
N ILE A 321 -15.62 24.74 -7.55
CA ILE A 321 -16.51 23.61 -7.80
C ILE A 321 -17.46 23.53 -6.60
N LEU A 322 -18.76 23.57 -6.89
CA LEU A 322 -19.83 23.02 -6.05
C LEU A 322 -20.03 21.56 -6.44
#